data_AF-A0A524F1I2-F1
#
_entry.id   AF-A0A524F1I2-F1
#
_cell.length_a   1.000
_cell.length_b   1.000
_cell.length_c   1.000
_cell.angle_alpha   90.00
_cell.angle_beta   90.00
_cell.angle_gamma   90.00
#
_symmetry.space_group_name_H-M   'P 1'
#
loop_
_entity.id
_entity.type
_entity.pdbx_description
1 polymer ?
#
loop_
_entity_poly.entity_id
_entity_poly.type
_entity_poly.pdbx_seq_one_letter_code
_entity_poly.pdbx_strand_id
1 'polypeptide(L)'
;MAKKKTTSKKETPEVASEDKETSEQIDSLSIDDVTQELSTFEDEPSAVEREISAAEEEFEEEIQEERIYVVPLAKDFRKAPNWNRTKRAVKTLRTFVNRHMKPEALYVSQEVNERLWENGIKNPPRKIRVRVTKSVEGLVRVYLA
;
A
#
# COMPACT_ATOMS: atom_id res chain seq x y z
N MET A 1 -11.68 46.85 11.90
CA MET A 1 -12.63 46.37 12.93
C MET A 1 -12.51 44.85 13.02
N ALA A 2 -12.01 44.34 14.15
CA ALA A 2 -11.59 42.96 14.33
C ALA A 2 -12.77 42.03 14.67
N LYS A 3 -12.90 40.91 13.95
CA LYS A 3 -13.84 39.84 14.29
C LYS A 3 -13.28 39.03 15.46
N LYS A 4 -13.87 39.19 16.65
CA LYS A 4 -13.59 38.35 17.82
C LYS A 4 -14.11 36.94 17.55
N LYS A 5 -13.22 35.96 17.37
CA LYS A 5 -13.56 34.54 17.51
C LYS A 5 -13.37 34.16 18.97
N THR A 6 -14.46 33.79 19.61
CA THR A 6 -14.56 33.34 20.98
C THR A 6 -13.82 32.01 21.16
N THR A 7 -12.89 31.97 22.10
CA THR A 7 -12.27 30.76 22.63
C THR A 7 -13.27 30.09 23.56
N SER A 8 -13.83 28.95 23.15
CA SER A 8 -14.57 28.06 24.04
C SER A 8 -13.58 27.36 24.95
N LYS A 9 -13.64 27.71 26.24
CA LYS A 9 -12.95 27.09 27.36
C LYS A 9 -13.63 25.74 27.60
N LYS A 10 -12.93 24.64 27.32
CA LYS A 10 -13.40 23.28 27.60
C LYS A 10 -13.26 23.04 29.10
N GLU A 11 -14.39 23.09 29.81
CA GLU A 11 -14.49 22.71 31.21
C GLU A 11 -14.33 21.19 31.34
N THR A 12 -13.41 20.78 32.21
CA THR A 12 -13.27 19.43 32.75
C THR A 12 -14.36 19.19 33.79
N PRO A 13 -15.09 18.07 33.74
CA PRO A 13 -15.76 17.56 34.93
C PRO A 13 -14.81 16.67 35.75
N GLU A 14 -15.03 16.76 37.05
CA GLU A 14 -14.33 16.13 38.17
C GLU A 14 -14.30 14.61 38.15
N VAL A 15 -13.24 14.13 38.77
CA VAL A 15 -12.98 12.77 39.22
C VAL A 15 -14.01 12.36 40.26
N ALA A 16 -14.80 11.33 39.96
CA ALA A 16 -15.52 10.54 40.96
C ALA A 16 -15.01 9.10 40.87
N SER A 17 -14.41 8.67 41.98
CA SER A 17 -13.96 7.33 42.29
C SER A 17 -15.15 6.40 42.52
N GLU A 18 -15.25 5.31 41.76
CA GLU A 18 -16.01 4.11 42.11
C GLU A 18 -15.75 3.10 40.99
N ASP A 19 -14.84 2.16 41.22
CA ASP A 19 -14.74 0.88 40.49
C ASP A 19 -13.63 0.05 41.16
N LYS A 20 -13.89 -0.39 42.39
CA LYS A 20 -13.10 -1.42 43.09
C LYS A 20 -13.86 -2.75 43.23
N GLU A 21 -15.05 -2.87 42.63
CA GLU A 21 -15.92 -4.03 42.81
C GLU A 21 -16.16 -4.84 41.51
N THR A 22 -15.60 -4.43 40.37
CA THR A 22 -15.73 -5.15 39.09
C THR A 22 -14.56 -6.07 38.75
N SER A 23 -13.53 -6.16 39.62
CA SER A 23 -12.35 -7.01 39.38
C SER A 23 -12.46 -8.44 39.91
N GLU A 24 -13.51 -8.78 40.66
CA GLU A 24 -13.60 -10.09 41.34
C GLU A 24 -14.62 -11.07 40.73
N GLN A 25 -15.31 -10.67 39.66
CA GLN A 25 -16.30 -11.54 38.98
C GLN A 25 -15.84 -12.09 37.62
N ILE A 26 -14.57 -11.92 37.25
CA ILE A 26 -14.00 -12.41 35.99
C ILE A 26 -13.19 -13.70 36.17
N ASP A 27 -13.32 -14.39 37.30
CA ASP A 27 -12.44 -15.53 37.66
C ASP A 27 -13.17 -16.88 37.78
N SER A 28 -14.31 -17.05 37.10
CA SER A 28 -14.98 -18.36 37.03
C SER A 28 -15.63 -18.70 35.68
N LEU A 29 -15.20 -18.08 34.60
CA LEU A 29 -15.49 -18.57 33.25
C LEU A 29 -14.16 -19.04 32.65
N SER A 30 -13.95 -20.34 32.74
CA SER A 30 -12.77 -21.07 32.31
C SER A 30 -12.37 -20.69 30.88
N ILE A 31 -11.17 -20.10 30.78
CA ILE A 31 -10.45 -19.76 29.56
C ILE A 31 -10.27 -20.96 28.61
N ASP A 32 -10.34 -22.18 29.13
CA ASP A 32 -10.16 -23.40 28.34
C ASP A 32 -11.34 -23.70 27.38
N ASP A 33 -12.57 -23.24 27.65
CA ASP A 33 -13.73 -23.50 26.76
C ASP A 33 -13.71 -22.60 25.51
N VAL A 34 -13.16 -21.39 25.65
CA VAL A 34 -13.00 -20.42 24.54
C VAL A 34 -11.87 -20.86 23.58
N THR A 35 -10.86 -21.58 24.08
CA THR A 35 -9.77 -22.11 23.23
C THR A 35 -10.24 -23.22 22.29
N GLN A 36 -11.32 -23.91 22.63
CA GLN A 36 -11.85 -24.99 21.81
C GLN A 36 -12.68 -24.47 20.61
N GLU A 37 -13.40 -23.35 20.79
CA GLU A 37 -14.12 -22.70 19.68
C GLU A 37 -13.20 -21.92 18.72
N LEU A 38 -12.05 -21.42 19.20
CA LEU A 38 -11.02 -20.80 18.36
C LEU A 38 -10.26 -21.81 17.49
N SER A 39 -10.26 -23.10 17.86
CA SER A 39 -9.58 -24.16 17.11
C SER A 39 -10.43 -24.78 16.01
N THR A 40 -11.74 -24.53 15.99
CA THR A 40 -12.66 -25.11 14.99
C THR A 40 -12.96 -24.17 13.82
N PHE A 41 -12.41 -22.95 13.83
CA PHE A 41 -12.62 -21.95 12.77
C PHE A 41 -11.49 -21.92 11.73
N GLU A 42 -10.44 -22.74 11.89
CA GLU A 42 -9.25 -22.68 11.04
C GLU A 42 -9.21 -23.74 9.91
N ASP A 43 -10.22 -24.61 9.78
CA ASP A 43 -10.11 -25.83 8.95
C ASP A 43 -11.11 -25.94 7.78
N GLU A 44 -11.55 -24.81 7.23
CA GLU A 44 -12.10 -24.78 5.86
C GLU A 44 -11.21 -23.85 5.02
N PRO A 45 -10.38 -24.39 4.10
CA PRO A 45 -9.65 -23.53 3.17
C PRO A 45 -10.68 -22.74 2.38
N SER A 46 -10.68 -21.43 2.63
CA SER A 46 -11.69 -20.50 2.16
C SER A 46 -11.88 -20.66 0.65
N ALA A 47 -13.13 -20.64 0.18
CA ALA A 47 -13.44 -20.58 -1.24
C ALA A 47 -12.64 -19.47 -1.97
N VAL A 48 -12.26 -18.44 -1.23
CA VAL A 48 -11.40 -17.33 -1.66
C VAL A 48 -10.02 -17.79 -2.14
N GLU A 49 -9.38 -18.78 -1.52
CA GLU A 49 -8.06 -19.28 -1.97
C GLU A 49 -8.15 -20.05 -3.28
N ARG A 50 -9.24 -20.80 -3.51
CA ARG A 50 -9.49 -21.50 -4.78
C ARG A 50 -9.88 -20.54 -5.90
N GLU A 51 -10.56 -19.43 -5.57
CA GLU A 51 -10.84 -18.36 -6.52
C GLU A 51 -9.56 -17.58 -6.88
N ILE A 52 -8.65 -17.37 -5.93
CA ILE A 52 -7.33 -16.77 -6.19
C ILE A 52 -6.49 -17.67 -7.11
N SER A 53 -6.46 -18.98 -6.87
CA SER A 53 -5.66 -19.90 -7.69
C SER A 53 -6.22 -20.10 -9.11
N ALA A 54 -7.55 -20.16 -9.26
CA ALA A 54 -8.19 -20.27 -10.57
C ALA A 54 -8.05 -18.97 -11.39
N ALA A 55 -7.97 -17.81 -10.73
CA ALA A 55 -7.68 -16.54 -11.38
C ALA A 55 -6.19 -16.37 -11.75
N GLU A 56 -5.28 -17.06 -11.06
CA GLU A 56 -3.85 -17.08 -11.39
C GLU A 56 -3.54 -17.88 -12.67
N GLU A 57 -4.27 -18.97 -12.94
CA GLU A 57 -4.06 -19.80 -14.15
C GLU A 57 -4.52 -19.12 -15.46
N GLU A 58 -5.50 -18.21 -15.40
CA GLU A 58 -5.85 -17.36 -16.56
C GLU A 58 -4.91 -16.15 -16.71
N PHE A 59 -4.14 -15.82 -15.67
CA PHE A 59 -3.19 -14.70 -15.69
C PHE A 59 -1.84 -15.03 -16.34
N GLU A 60 -1.65 -16.27 -16.78
CA GLU A 60 -0.57 -16.68 -17.69
C GLU A 60 -0.86 -16.15 -19.12
N GLU A 61 -1.25 -14.88 -19.22
CA GLU A 61 -1.34 -14.18 -20.49
C GLU A 61 0.04 -14.22 -21.16
N GLU A 62 0.08 -14.69 -22.40
CA GLU A 62 1.30 -14.81 -23.19
C GLU A 62 2.08 -13.48 -23.20
N ILE A 63 3.23 -13.47 -22.52
CA ILE A 63 4.08 -12.30 -22.41
C ILE A 63 4.67 -12.03 -23.80
N GLN A 64 4.18 -10.99 -24.47
CA GLN A 64 4.65 -10.64 -25.81
C GLN A 64 6.07 -10.07 -25.76
N GLU A 65 6.29 -9.14 -24.83
CA GLU A 65 7.54 -8.40 -24.76
C GLU A 65 7.97 -8.14 -23.32
N GLU A 66 9.20 -8.55 -23.04
CA GLU A 66 9.89 -8.21 -21.81
C GLU A 66 11.09 -7.32 -22.13
N ARG A 67 11.18 -6.18 -21.42
CA ARG A 67 12.28 -5.22 -21.59
C ARG A 67 12.77 -4.71 -20.25
N ILE A 68 14.10 -4.64 -20.09
CA ILE A 68 14.72 -4.05 -18.91
C ILE A 68 15.14 -2.62 -19.25
N TYR A 69 14.60 -1.66 -18.49
CA TYR A 69 14.92 -0.24 -18.65
C TYR A 69 15.62 0.32 -17.41
N VAL A 70 16.52 1.27 -17.65
CA VAL A 70 17.03 2.15 -16.59
C VAL A 70 16.32 3.49 -16.71
N VAL A 71 15.40 3.77 -15.79
CA VAL A 71 14.59 4.99 -15.82
C VAL A 71 15.33 6.14 -15.12
N PRO A 72 15.66 7.23 -15.82
CA PRO A 72 16.30 8.40 -15.22
C PRO A 72 15.27 9.33 -14.57
N LEU A 73 15.04 9.18 -13.27
CA LEU A 73 14.04 9.95 -12.51
C LEU A 73 14.52 11.37 -12.15
N ALA A 74 15.84 11.55 -11.99
CA ALA A 74 16.46 12.78 -11.50
C ALA A 74 16.14 14.03 -12.33
N LYS A 75 15.85 13.88 -13.63
CA LYS A 75 15.58 15.01 -14.52
C LYS A 75 14.30 15.77 -14.13
N ASP A 76 13.30 15.04 -13.66
CA ASP A 76 11.97 15.59 -13.43
C ASP A 76 11.73 15.95 -11.97
N PHE A 77 12.12 15.10 -11.02
CA PHE A 77 11.88 15.41 -9.60
C PHE A 77 12.77 16.55 -9.10
N ARG A 78 13.95 16.79 -9.69
CA ARG A 78 14.82 17.90 -9.27
C ARG A 78 14.20 19.28 -9.52
N LYS A 79 13.26 19.36 -10.47
CA LYS A 79 12.48 20.58 -10.75
C LYS A 79 11.35 20.80 -9.73
N ALA A 80 10.98 19.78 -8.97
CA ALA A 80 9.91 19.85 -7.98
C ALA A 80 10.46 20.29 -6.62
N PRO A 81 9.63 20.95 -5.79
CA PRO A 81 10.00 21.27 -4.41
C PRO A 81 10.19 19.99 -3.59
N ASN A 82 11.00 20.07 -2.53
CA ASN A 82 11.48 18.90 -1.77
C ASN A 82 10.36 17.97 -1.30
N TRP A 83 9.25 18.51 -0.84
CA TRP A 83 8.10 17.76 -0.32
C TRP A 83 7.27 17.05 -1.40
N ASN A 84 7.60 17.18 -2.68
CA ASN A 84 6.87 16.54 -3.79
C ASN A 84 7.73 15.64 -4.67
N ARG A 85 9.00 15.43 -4.33
CA ARG A 85 9.97 14.80 -5.24
C ARG A 85 9.62 13.36 -5.54
N THR A 86 9.33 12.53 -4.53
CA THR A 86 9.00 11.12 -4.75
C THR A 86 7.68 10.95 -5.50
N LYS A 87 6.65 11.74 -5.15
CA LYS A 87 5.40 11.81 -5.92
C LYS A 87 5.65 12.15 -7.39
N ARG A 88 6.58 13.08 -7.67
CA ARG A 88 6.97 13.42 -9.04
C ARG A 88 7.73 12.29 -9.72
N ALA A 89 8.61 11.58 -9.01
CA ALA A 89 9.34 10.43 -9.52
C ALA A 89 8.40 9.30 -9.98
N VAL A 90 7.36 8.98 -9.19
CA VAL A 90 6.31 8.02 -9.59
C VAL A 90 5.63 8.46 -10.89
N LYS A 91 5.27 9.75 -11.00
CA LYS A 91 4.67 10.29 -12.23
C LYS A 91 5.61 10.19 -13.44
N THR A 92 6.90 10.43 -13.24
CA THR A 92 7.92 10.28 -14.27
C THR A 92 8.05 8.84 -14.72
N LEU A 93 8.03 7.87 -13.79
CA LEU A 93 8.04 6.45 -14.13
C LEU A 93 6.83 6.08 -15.01
N ARG A 94 5.62 6.50 -14.62
CA ARG A 94 4.40 6.27 -15.43
C ARG A 94 4.50 6.91 -16.82
N THR A 95 5.00 8.15 -16.89
CA THR A 95 5.19 8.87 -18.16
C THR A 95 6.22 8.16 -19.05
N PHE A 96 7.28 7.63 -18.44
CA PHE A 96 8.30 6.87 -19.15
C PHE A 96 7.72 5.59 -19.76
N VAL A 97 6.98 4.79 -18.99
CA VAL A 97 6.36 3.56 -19.49
C VAL A 97 5.34 3.87 -20.59
N ASN A 98 4.51 4.90 -20.41
CA ASN A 98 3.55 5.34 -21.43
C ASN A 98 4.21 5.72 -22.74
N ARG A 99 5.41 6.33 -22.69
CA ARG A 99 6.12 6.73 -23.91
C ARG A 99 6.70 5.54 -24.69
N HIS A 100 7.22 4.52 -24.00
CA HIS A 100 7.96 3.43 -24.65
C HIS A 100 7.08 2.23 -24.99
N MET A 101 6.18 1.82 -24.09
CA MET A 101 5.37 0.60 -24.26
C MET A 101 3.94 0.89 -24.74
N LYS A 102 3.47 2.14 -24.57
CA LYS A 102 2.09 2.59 -24.88
C LYS A 102 1.03 1.61 -24.32
N PRO A 103 0.95 1.45 -22.98
CA PRO A 103 -0.01 0.57 -22.35
C PRO A 103 -1.43 1.12 -22.43
N GLU A 104 -2.41 0.23 -22.41
CA GLU A 104 -3.81 0.59 -22.18
C GLU A 104 -4.06 0.80 -20.68
N ALA A 105 -3.62 -0.15 -19.85
CA ALA A 105 -3.58 -0.03 -18.40
C ALA A 105 -2.17 -0.35 -17.84
N LEU A 106 -1.80 0.39 -16.79
CA LEU A 106 -0.47 0.34 -16.18
C LEU A 106 -0.57 -0.07 -14.71
N TYR A 107 0.06 -1.19 -14.37
CA TYR A 107 0.21 -1.67 -13.01
C TYR A 107 1.66 -1.57 -12.57
N VAL A 108 1.90 -0.85 -11.47
CA VAL A 108 3.22 -0.72 -10.86
C VAL A 108 3.25 -1.63 -9.64
N SER A 109 4.21 -2.56 -9.60
CA SER A 109 4.34 -3.44 -8.45
C SER A 109 4.65 -2.66 -7.18
N GLN A 110 4.30 -3.25 -6.04
CA GLN A 110 4.55 -2.65 -4.74
C GLN A 110 6.05 -2.45 -4.48
N GLU A 111 6.89 -3.42 -4.86
CA GLU A 111 8.35 -3.37 -4.72
C GLU A 111 8.96 -2.12 -5.38
N VAL A 112 8.50 -1.77 -6.58
CA VAL A 112 8.97 -0.57 -7.30
C VAL A 112 8.57 0.69 -6.54
N ASN A 113 7.36 0.71 -5.98
CA ASN A 113 6.90 1.84 -5.18
C ASN A 113 7.71 1.95 -3.89
N GLU A 114 7.91 0.87 -3.14
CA GLU A 114 8.73 0.86 -1.93
C GLU A 114 10.15 1.34 -2.21
N ARG A 115 10.77 0.87 -3.29
CA ARG A 115 12.10 1.33 -3.72
C ARG A 115 12.14 2.83 -4.05
N LEU A 116 11.05 3.39 -4.58
CA LEU A 116 10.94 4.83 -4.80
C LEU A 116 10.81 5.62 -3.49
N TRP A 117 10.15 5.05 -2.49
CA TRP A 117 9.84 5.67 -1.19
C TRP A 117 10.84 5.35 -0.08
N GLU A 118 11.84 4.49 -0.30
CA GLU A 118 12.83 4.05 0.69
C GLU A 118 13.54 5.20 1.42
N ASN A 119 13.89 6.27 0.71
CA ASN A 119 14.53 7.47 1.27
C ASN A 119 13.52 8.58 1.66
N GLY A 120 12.23 8.25 1.70
CA GLY A 120 11.12 9.16 1.95
C GLY A 120 10.81 10.11 0.80
N ILE A 121 10.00 11.14 1.09
CA ILE A 121 9.44 12.04 0.06
C ILE A 121 10.45 13.01 -0.56
N LYS A 122 11.56 13.29 0.15
CA LYS A 122 12.54 14.33 -0.19
C LYS A 122 13.62 13.85 -1.17
N ASN A 123 13.99 12.58 -1.11
CA ASN A 123 15.19 12.06 -1.76
C ASN A 123 14.93 10.74 -2.52
N PRO A 124 14.03 10.72 -3.53
CA PRO A 124 13.84 9.51 -4.33
C PRO A 124 15.14 9.09 -5.04
N PRO A 125 15.30 7.80 -5.36
CA PRO A 125 16.47 7.30 -6.09
C PRO A 125 16.60 8.00 -7.46
N ARG A 126 17.85 8.27 -7.87
CA ARG A 126 18.14 9.03 -9.11
C ARG A 126 17.83 8.23 -10.39
N LYS A 127 18.06 6.93 -10.34
CA LYS A 127 17.84 5.95 -11.40
C LYS A 127 17.22 4.72 -10.79
N ILE A 128 16.31 4.07 -11.49
CA ILE A 128 15.73 2.79 -11.09
C ILE A 128 15.80 1.84 -12.28
N ARG A 129 16.26 0.61 -12.05
CA ARG A 129 16.24 -0.47 -13.03
C ARG A 129 14.92 -1.20 -12.89
N VAL A 130 14.22 -1.36 -13.99
CA VAL A 130 12.84 -1.81 -13.99
C VAL A 130 12.64 -2.79 -15.13
N ARG A 131 11.99 -3.90 -14.82
CA ARG A 131 11.59 -4.95 -15.76
C ARG A 131 10.14 -4.67 -16.12
N VAL A 132 9.89 -4.42 -17.40
CA VAL A 132 8.57 -4.08 -17.89
C VAL A 132 8.09 -5.22 -18.77
N THR A 133 6.96 -5.79 -18.39
CA THR A 133 6.33 -6.93 -19.05
C THR A 133 5.04 -6.43 -19.70
N LYS A 134 4.86 -6.72 -20.99
CA LYS A 134 3.64 -6.41 -21.73
C LYS A 134 2.93 -7.70 -22.13
N SER A 135 1.66 -7.79 -21.74
CA SER A 135 0.78 -8.90 -22.11
C SER A 135 0.03 -8.62 -23.42
N VAL A 136 -0.63 -9.65 -23.96
CA VAL A 136 -1.44 -9.55 -25.19
C VAL A 136 -2.57 -8.53 -25.07
N GLU A 137 -3.19 -8.43 -23.88
CA GLU A 137 -4.28 -7.50 -23.59
C GLU A 137 -3.82 -6.03 -23.46
N GLY A 138 -2.55 -5.74 -23.74
CA GLY A 138 -2.01 -4.39 -23.62
C GLY A 138 -1.80 -3.91 -22.18
N LEU A 139 -2.01 -4.80 -21.22
CA LEU A 139 -1.67 -4.62 -19.82
C LEU A 139 -0.15 -4.60 -19.65
N VAL A 140 0.35 -3.59 -18.93
CA VAL A 140 1.78 -3.50 -18.63
C VAL A 140 2.01 -3.54 -17.13
N ARG A 141 2.80 -4.54 -16.72
CA ARG A 141 3.26 -4.74 -15.35
C ARG A 141 4.71 -4.32 -15.22
N VAL A 142 4.99 -3.61 -14.13
CA VAL A 142 6.29 -3.00 -13.87
C VAL A 142 6.87 -3.59 -12.60
N TYR A 143 7.98 -4.31 -12.73
CA TYR A 143 8.69 -4.99 -11.64
C TYR A 143 10.07 -4.39 -11.38
N LEU A 144 10.61 -4.62 -10.19
CA LEU A 144 12.00 -4.29 -9.90
C LEU A 144 12.91 -5.28 -10.65
N ALA A 145 14.03 -4.78 -11.20
CA ALA A 145 14.98 -5.56 -11.99
C ALA A 145 16.34 -5.68 -11.32
#